data_AF-A0A1C7NGK4-F1
#
_entry.id   AF-A0A1C7NGK4-F1
#
_cell.length_a   1.000
_cell.length_b   1.000
_cell.length_c   1.000
_cell.angle_alpha   90.00
_cell.angle_beta   90.00
_cell.angle_gamma   90.00
#
_symmetry.space_group_name_H-M   'P 1'
#
loop_
_entity.id
_entity.type
_entity.pdbx_description
1 polymer ?
#
loop_
_entity_poly.entity_id
_entity_poly.type
_entity_poly.pdbx_seq_one_letter_code
_entity_poly.pdbx_strand_id
1 'polypeptide(L)'
;MEEKSSATSSVDNSNKDVKDEDNDKKTDLLETSRSYLQALQSVCKNLLLTSNGAISKEEIRSEVRDCTEQEILAMKFIMGKLQPYLPSKTASKPFISYLFAC
;
A
#
# COMPACT_ATOMS: atom_id res chain seq x y z
N MET A 1 35.37 -24.93 -0.31
CA MET A 1 36.41 -24.40 0.59
C MET A 1 37.32 -23.57 -0.30
N GLU A 2 37.49 -22.27 -0.17
CA GLU A 2 37.20 -21.30 0.90
C GLU A 2 37.06 -19.92 0.26
N GLU A 3 36.37 -19.05 1.00
CA GLU A 3 36.30 -17.60 0.78
C GLU A 3 37.68 -16.93 0.89
N LYS A 4 37.84 -15.73 0.29
CA LYS A 4 38.00 -14.48 1.07
C LYS A 4 38.21 -13.26 0.19
N SER A 5 37.32 -12.29 0.41
CA SER A 5 37.51 -10.86 0.21
C SER A 5 38.79 -10.34 0.86
N SER A 6 39.37 -9.26 0.34
CA SER A 6 39.57 -8.07 1.19
C SER A 6 39.90 -6.83 0.36
N ALA A 7 39.29 -5.74 0.77
CA ALA A 7 39.22 -4.47 0.08
C ALA A 7 40.21 -3.44 0.64
N THR A 8 40.21 -2.29 -0.04
CA THR A 8 40.43 -0.92 0.46
C THR A 8 41.84 -0.51 0.88
N SER A 9 42.54 0.11 -0.06
CA SER A 9 43.51 1.16 0.23
C SER A 9 42.78 2.48 0.50
N SER A 10 42.88 2.91 1.76
CA SER A 10 42.88 4.28 2.28
C SER A 10 42.84 5.43 1.26
N VAL A 11 41.80 6.28 1.34
CA VAL A 11 41.93 7.73 1.12
C VAL A 11 41.03 8.44 2.13
N ASP A 12 41.71 9.05 3.11
CA ASP A 12 41.22 10.13 3.93
C ASP A 12 40.84 11.30 3.01
N ASN A 13 39.57 11.69 2.99
CA ASN A 13 39.16 12.91 2.30
C ASN A 13 38.28 13.72 3.25
N SER A 14 38.95 14.40 4.17
CA SER A 14 38.50 15.66 4.74
C SER A 14 37.83 16.52 3.66
N ASN A 15 36.50 16.68 3.69
CA ASN A 15 35.87 17.87 3.14
C ASN A 15 34.40 18.04 3.54
N LYS A 16 34.19 19.17 4.20
CA LYS A 16 32.96 19.96 4.34
C LYS A 16 31.80 19.33 5.10
N ASP A 17 31.68 19.78 6.35
CA ASP A 17 30.45 20.39 6.85
C ASP A 17 29.85 21.30 5.76
N VAL A 18 29.07 20.72 4.85
CA VAL A 18 27.99 21.43 4.17
C VAL A 18 26.75 21.05 4.97
N LYS A 19 26.28 22.01 5.76
CA LYS A 19 24.91 22.02 6.27
C LYS A 19 23.97 21.98 5.06
N ASP A 20 23.63 20.78 4.61
CA ASP A 20 22.57 20.54 3.64
C ASP A 20 21.22 20.66 4.36
N GLU A 21 20.84 21.88 4.75
CA GLU A 21 19.51 22.16 5.34
C GLU A 21 18.35 21.94 4.33
N ASP A 22 18.66 21.50 3.10
CA ASP A 22 17.72 21.21 2.02
C ASP A 22 17.47 19.70 1.81
N ASN A 23 18.37 18.82 2.27
CA ASN A 23 18.15 17.35 2.18
C ASN A 23 17.18 16.85 3.26
N ASP A 24 17.22 17.45 4.45
CA ASP A 24 16.36 17.05 5.57
C ASP A 24 14.88 17.36 5.28
N LYS A 25 14.58 18.49 4.63
CA LYS A 25 13.20 18.85 4.26
C LYS A 25 12.63 17.96 3.15
N LYS A 26 13.49 17.55 2.21
CA LYS A 26 13.08 16.71 1.07
C LYS A 26 12.84 15.26 1.49
N THR A 27 13.65 14.75 2.41
CA THR A 27 13.44 13.41 3.01
C THR A 27 12.17 13.38 3.86
N ASP A 28 11.90 14.43 4.64
CA ASP A 28 10.68 14.57 5.45
C ASP A 28 9.39 14.62 4.60
N LEU A 29 9.42 15.33 3.47
CA LEU A 29 8.33 15.37 2.49
C LEU A 29 8.08 14.00 1.83
N LEU A 30 9.14 13.27 1.51
CA LEU A 30 9.03 11.93 0.93
C LEU A 30 8.46 10.93 1.93
N GLU A 31 8.90 10.98 3.19
CA GLU A 31 8.40 10.09 4.24
C GLU A 31 6.93 10.39 4.57
N THR A 32 6.56 11.67 4.62
CA THR A 32 5.16 12.09 4.75
C THR A 32 4.31 11.56 3.60
N SER A 33 4.78 11.70 2.36
CA SER A 33 4.09 11.20 1.17
C SER A 33 3.93 9.68 1.20
N ARG A 34 4.97 8.96 1.66
CA ARG A 34 4.96 7.50 1.77
C ARG A 34 3.96 7.03 2.82
N SER A 35 3.97 7.66 4.00
CA SER A 35 3.04 7.38 5.08
C SER A 35 1.59 7.62 4.66
N TYR A 36 1.34 8.73 3.95
CA TYR A 36 0.03 9.04 3.40
C TYR A 36 -0.46 7.97 2.40
N LEU A 37 0.40 7.53 1.47
CA LEU A 37 0.06 6.46 0.54
C LEU A 37 -0.22 5.12 1.26
N GLN A 38 0.54 4.80 2.31
CA GLN A 38 0.28 3.62 3.13
C GLN A 38 -1.09 3.70 3.83
N ALA A 39 -1.46 4.88 4.34
CA ALA A 39 -2.77 5.10 4.93
C ALA A 39 -3.90 4.87 3.90
N LEU A 40 -3.78 5.47 2.71
CA LEU A 40 -4.75 5.26 1.62
C LEU A 40 -4.85 3.79 1.20
N GLN A 41 -3.71 3.07 1.15
CA GLN A 41 -3.70 1.65 0.85
C GLN A 41 -4.41 0.83 1.94
N SER A 42 -4.19 1.15 3.21
CA SER A 42 -4.86 0.51 4.34
C SER A 42 -6.38 0.70 4.25
N VAL A 43 -6.82 1.92 3.94
CA VAL A 43 -8.25 2.23 3.73
C VAL A 43 -8.84 1.42 2.57
N CYS A 44 -8.16 1.38 1.42
CA CYS A 44 -8.62 0.59 0.27
C CYS A 44 -8.82 -0.89 0.64
N LYS A 45 -7.87 -1.47 1.40
CA LYS A 45 -7.98 -2.84 1.90
C LYS A 45 -9.16 -3.00 2.86
N ASN A 46 -9.32 -2.08 3.81
CA ASN A 46 -10.42 -2.11 4.77
C ASN A 46 -11.77 -2.12 4.03
N LEU A 47 -12.00 -1.15 3.14
CA LEU A 47 -13.23 -1.02 2.37
C LEU A 47 -13.52 -2.26 1.50
N LEU A 48 -12.50 -2.84 0.87
CA LEU A 48 -12.66 -4.06 0.06
C LEU A 48 -13.03 -5.31 0.88
N LEU A 49 -12.59 -5.38 2.14
CA LEU A 49 -12.87 -6.53 3.01
C LEU A 49 -14.20 -6.38 3.76
N THR A 50 -14.59 -5.16 4.10
CA THR A 50 -15.81 -4.86 4.87
C THR A 50 -17.03 -4.67 3.97
N SER A 51 -16.88 -4.03 2.81
CA SER A 51 -18.00 -3.79 1.90
C SER A 51 -18.44 -5.08 1.22
N ASN A 52 -19.74 -5.35 1.23
CA ASN A 52 -20.36 -6.50 0.55
C ASN A 52 -20.88 -6.09 -0.84
N GLY A 53 -20.07 -5.36 -1.62
CA GLY A 53 -20.50 -4.90 -2.93
C GLY A 53 -19.62 -3.81 -3.55
N ALA A 54 -20.24 -3.02 -4.42
CA ALA A 54 -19.59 -1.88 -5.04
C ALA A 54 -19.42 -0.75 -4.01
N ILE A 55 -18.18 -0.29 -3.82
CA ILE A 55 -17.84 0.76 -2.86
C ILE A 55 -18.25 2.13 -3.44
N SER A 56 -19.11 2.83 -2.70
CA SER A 56 -19.63 4.16 -3.02
C SER A 56 -18.61 5.27 -2.69
N LYS A 57 -18.83 6.49 -3.19
CA LYS A 57 -17.95 7.63 -2.85
C LYS A 57 -18.15 8.05 -1.40
N GLU A 58 -19.37 7.88 -0.90
CA GLU A 58 -19.80 8.22 0.44
C GLU A 58 -19.11 7.33 1.48
N GLU A 59 -18.99 6.02 1.21
CA GLU A 59 -18.22 5.09 2.05
C GLU A 59 -16.72 5.47 2.13
N ILE A 60 -16.13 5.91 1.02
CA ILE A 60 -14.73 6.38 1.01
C ILE A 60 -14.59 7.64 1.86
N ARG A 61 -15.53 8.59 1.74
CA ARG A 61 -15.54 9.84 2.52
C ARG A 61 -15.82 9.63 4.00
N SER A 62 -16.55 8.59 4.38
CA SER A 62 -16.73 8.24 5.79
C SER A 62 -15.45 7.73 6.43
N GLU A 63 -14.60 7.06 5.66
CA GLU A 63 -13.35 6.46 6.15
C GLU A 63 -12.17 7.45 6.08
N VAL A 64 -12.15 8.33 5.08
CA VAL A 64 -11.13 9.37 4.89
C VAL A 64 -11.80 10.74 4.84
N ARG A 65 -11.68 11.49 5.94
CA ARG A 65 -12.10 12.88 5.99
C ARG A 65 -11.22 13.72 5.08
N ASP A 66 -11.81 14.73 4.44
CA ASP A 66 -11.13 15.70 3.56
C ASP A 66 -10.46 15.11 2.32
N CYS A 67 -10.91 13.93 1.87
CA CYS A 67 -10.42 13.29 0.66
C CYS A 67 -10.86 14.06 -0.60
N THR A 68 -9.91 14.41 -1.47
CA THR A 68 -10.18 15.10 -2.73
C THR A 68 -10.85 14.18 -3.75
N GLU A 69 -11.53 14.75 -4.76
CA GLU A 69 -12.14 13.93 -5.82
C GLU A 69 -11.10 13.11 -6.61
N GLN A 70 -9.88 13.63 -6.76
CA GLN A 70 -8.79 12.91 -7.43
C GLN A 70 -8.35 11.68 -6.65
N GLU A 71 -8.23 11.81 -5.33
CA GLU A 71 -7.89 10.68 -4.44
C GLU A 71 -9.00 9.63 -4.42
N ILE A 72 -10.27 10.06 -4.36
CA ILE A 72 -11.42 9.16 -4.46
C ILE A 72 -11.37 8.37 -5.76
N LEU A 73 -11.10 9.02 -6.90
CA LEU A 73 -10.97 8.34 -8.19
C LEU A 73 -9.80 7.35 -8.21
N ALA A 74 -8.64 7.75 -7.68
CA ALA A 74 -7.47 6.88 -7.58
C ALA A 74 -7.74 5.65 -6.72
N MET A 75 -8.37 5.83 -5.55
CA MET A 75 -8.75 4.74 -4.67
C MET A 75 -9.74 3.79 -5.36
N LYS A 76 -10.77 4.32 -6.04
CA LYS A 76 -11.71 3.48 -6.81
C LYS A 76 -11.01 2.68 -7.91
N PHE A 77 -10.06 3.28 -8.60
CA PHE A 77 -9.25 2.58 -9.61
C PHE A 77 -8.43 1.44 -8.98
N ILE A 78 -7.70 1.73 -7.90
CA ILE A 78 -6.90 0.72 -7.18
C ILE A 78 -7.79 -0.41 -6.67
N MET A 79 -8.91 -0.07 -6.03
CA MET A 79 -9.85 -1.06 -5.51
C MET A 79 -10.43 -1.94 -6.63
N GLY A 80 -10.81 -1.35 -7.76
CA GLY A 80 -11.27 -2.11 -8.93
C GLY A 80 -10.21 -3.04 -9.52
N LYS A 81 -8.92 -2.70 -9.41
CA LYS A 81 -7.80 -3.58 -9.79
C LYS A 81 -7.52 -4.68 -8.78
N LEU A 82 -7.74 -4.42 -7.49
CA LEU A 82 -7.51 -5.40 -6.42
C LEU A 82 -8.67 -6.38 -6.23
N GLN A 83 -9.90 -5.94 -6.50
CA GLN A 83 -11.13 -6.73 -6.31
C GLN A 83 -11.10 -8.13 -6.95
N PRO A 84 -10.57 -8.35 -8.17
CA PRO A 84 -10.50 -9.69 -8.78
C PRO A 84 -9.56 -10.66 -8.06
N TYR A 85 -8.60 -10.16 -7.27
CA TYR A 85 -7.63 -10.97 -6.54
C TYR A 85 -8.07 -11.28 -5.11
N LEU A 86 -9.17 -10.68 -4.65
CA LEU A 86 -9.76 -11.00 -3.36
C LEU A 86 -10.70 -12.20 -3.50
N PRO A 87 -10.63 -13.17 -2.58
CA PRO A 87 -11.54 -14.31 -2.62
C PRO A 87 -12.97 -13.79 -2.46
N SER A 88 -13.85 -14.11 -3.42
CA SER A 88 -15.25 -13.73 -3.27
C SER A 88 -15.82 -14.47 -2.05
N LYS A 89 -16.48 -13.76 -1.14
CA LYS A 89 -17.17 -14.37 0.00
C LYS A 89 -18.21 -15.43 -0.43
N THR A 90 -18.56 -15.48 -1.71
CA THR A 90 -19.50 -16.42 -2.33
C THR A 90 -18.85 -17.73 -2.84
N ALA A 91 -17.53 -17.89 -2.79
CA ALA A 91 -16.86 -19.11 -3.26
C ALA A 91 -16.90 -20.29 -2.26
N SER A 92 -17.56 -20.15 -1.10
CA SER A 92 -17.90 -21.28 -0.24
C SER A 92 -19.15 -21.99 -0.75
N LYS A 93 -19.05 -22.66 -1.90
CA LYS A 93 -20.01 -23.74 -2.20
C LYS A 93 -19.62 -24.92 -1.31
N PRO A 94 -20.50 -25.44 -0.44
CA PRO A 94 -20.18 -26.65 0.30
C PRO A 94 -19.97 -27.77 -0.72
N PHE A 95 -18.76 -28.31 -0.77
CA PHE A 95 -18.37 -29.48 -1.57
C PHE A 95 -19.15 -30.76 -1.17
N ILE A 96 -20.10 -30.65 -0.23
CA ILE A 96 -20.77 -31.76 0.46
C ILE A 96 -22.16 -32.06 -0.14
N SER A 97 -22.75 -31.20 -0.96
CA SER A 97 -24.10 -31.47 -1.49
C SER A 97 -24.16 -32.48 -2.66
N TYR A 98 -23.02 -32.98 -3.15
CA TYR A 98 -22.98 -34.01 -4.20
C TYR A 98 -22.80 -35.44 -3.68
N LEU A 99 -22.63 -35.65 -2.37
CA LEU A 99 -22.37 -36.98 -1.78
C LEU A 99 -23.61 -37.68 -1.21
N PHE A 100 -24.79 -37.07 -1.27
CA PHE A 100 -26.05 -37.67 -0.79
C PHE A 100 -27.15 -37.78 -1.87
N ALA A 101 -26.77 -37.69 -3.15
CA ALA A 101 -27.65 -38.05 -4.26
C ALA A 101 -27.23 -39.43 -4.82
N CYS A 102 -27.40 -40.47 -4.01
CA CYS A 102 -27.48 -41.87 -4.42
C CYS A 102 -28.61 -42.52 -3.63
#